data_AF-A0AA41E977-F1
#
_entry.id   AF-A0AA41E977-F1
#
_cell.length_a   1.000
_cell.length_b   1.000
_cell.length_c   1.000
_cell.angle_alpha   90.00
_cell.angle_beta   90.00
_cell.angle_gamma   90.00
#
_symmetry.space_group_name_H-M   'P 1'
#
loop_
_entity.id
_entity.type
_entity.pdbx_description
1 polymer ?
#
loop_
_entity_poly.entity_id
_entity_poly.type
_entity_poly.pdbx_seq_one_letter_code
_entity_poly.pdbx_strand_id
1 'polypeptide(L)'
;MQDRSSRAFRVVMGRLERADAKLRETLREQLDQLDDARARLEAHRTEMVRVRDELAHQDARIDGLLDGGRPVRIDALLGWQEQRERVAAQHESMRAGLHALQAEIARVDEAVALTRGAIVRNDARIALCRKRIAALQAQAQMRMDDVQDEETEEGVVARMLARGRAPSDAMTRRFA
;
A
#
# COMPACT_ATOMS: atom_id res chain seq x y z
N MET A 1 -14.62 -30.27 17.53
CA MET A 1 -15.16 -29.10 16.77
C MET A 1 -14.13 -27.97 16.55
N GLN A 2 -13.15 -27.79 17.46
CA GLN A 2 -12.14 -26.72 17.45
C GLN A 2 -11.20 -26.67 16.22
N ASP A 3 -10.92 -27.82 15.60
CA ASP A 3 -9.90 -27.93 14.54
C ASP A 3 -10.38 -27.34 13.19
N ARG A 4 -11.69 -27.42 12.91
CA ARG A 4 -12.26 -26.91 11.64
C ARG A 4 -12.28 -25.37 11.59
N SER A 5 -12.60 -24.70 12.70
CA SER A 5 -12.60 -23.24 12.78
C SER A 5 -11.18 -22.67 12.65
N SER A 6 -10.21 -23.26 13.34
CA SER A 6 -8.81 -22.83 13.26
C SER A 6 -8.21 -23.02 11.86
N ARG A 7 -8.55 -24.13 11.19
CA ARG A 7 -8.17 -24.37 9.78
C ARG A 7 -8.81 -23.34 8.83
N ALA A 8 -10.08 -23.01 9.01
CA ALA A 8 -10.77 -22.01 8.19
C ALA A 8 -10.13 -20.62 8.33
N PHE A 9 -9.81 -20.18 9.56
CA PHE A 9 -9.11 -18.92 9.79
C PHE A 9 -7.72 -18.89 9.17
N ARG A 10 -6.97 -20.00 9.20
CA ARG A 10 -5.66 -20.09 8.54
C ARG A 10 -5.76 -19.90 7.03
N VAL A 11 -6.79 -20.47 6.38
CA VAL A 11 -7.03 -20.28 4.94
C VAL A 11 -7.38 -18.82 4.62
N VAL A 12 -8.23 -18.20 5.43
CA VAL A 12 -8.60 -16.78 5.26
C VAL A 12 -7.38 -15.88 5.44
N MET A 13 -6.56 -16.12 6.47
CA MET A 13 -5.30 -15.40 6.70
C MET A 13 -4.37 -15.49 5.51
N GLY A 14 -4.12 -16.69 4.97
CA GLY A 14 -3.26 -16.86 3.80
C GLY A 14 -3.83 -16.21 2.53
N ARG A 15 -5.15 -15.96 2.44
CA ARG A 15 -5.73 -15.16 1.36
C ARG A 15 -5.51 -13.65 1.58
N LEU A 16 -5.69 -13.18 2.82
CA LEU A 16 -5.49 -11.79 3.18
C LEU A 16 -4.03 -11.35 3.03
N GLU A 17 -3.08 -12.19 3.44
CA GLU A 17 -1.64 -11.93 3.32
C GLU A 17 -1.19 -11.87 1.85
N ARG A 18 -1.71 -12.77 0.99
CA ARG A 18 -1.46 -12.68 -0.46
C ARG A 18 -2.06 -11.42 -1.07
N ALA A 19 -3.26 -11.03 -0.64
CA ALA A 19 -3.87 -9.79 -1.08
C ALA A 19 -3.09 -8.56 -0.59
N ASP A 20 -2.55 -8.57 0.63
CA ASP A 20 -1.70 -7.49 1.15
C ASP A 20 -0.40 -7.36 0.35
N ALA A 21 0.29 -8.49 0.09
CA ALA A 21 1.49 -8.49 -0.75
C ALA A 21 1.22 -7.87 -2.12
N LYS A 22 0.12 -8.27 -2.76
CA LYS A 22 -0.30 -7.70 -4.06
C LYS A 22 -0.62 -6.21 -3.97
N LEU A 23 -1.36 -5.77 -2.94
CA LEU A 23 -1.69 -4.35 -2.76
C LEU A 23 -0.44 -3.49 -2.57
N ARG A 24 0.55 -4.00 -1.82
CA ARG A 24 1.83 -3.30 -1.60
C ARG A 24 2.71 -3.28 -2.84
N GLU A 25 2.67 -4.32 -3.66
CA GLU A 25 3.29 -4.34 -4.98
C GLU A 25 2.65 -3.30 -5.91
N THR A 26 1.32 -3.34 -6.05
CA THR A 26 0.58 -2.34 -6.83
C THR A 26 0.82 -0.92 -6.33
N LEU A 27 0.90 -0.69 -5.02
CA LEU A 27 1.23 0.62 -4.47
C LEU A 27 2.62 1.10 -4.89
N ARG A 28 3.63 0.22 -4.90
CA ARG A 28 4.98 0.57 -5.35
C ARG A 28 4.97 0.96 -6.82
N GLU A 29 4.36 0.13 -7.67
CA GLU A 29 4.22 0.42 -9.11
C GLU A 29 3.53 1.76 -9.37
N GLN A 30 2.46 2.07 -8.61
CA GLN A 30 1.75 3.34 -8.73
C GLN A 30 2.60 4.53 -8.28
N LEU A 31 3.43 4.38 -7.24
CA LEU A 31 4.35 5.43 -6.80
C LEU A 31 5.46 5.67 -7.83
N ASP A 32 6.01 4.61 -8.41
CA ASP A 32 6.99 4.72 -9.49
C ASP A 32 6.38 5.45 -10.71
N GLN A 33 5.16 5.08 -11.11
CA GLN A 33 4.41 5.76 -12.17
C GLN A 33 4.16 7.25 -11.87
N LEU A 34 3.86 7.58 -10.62
CA LEU A 34 3.64 8.95 -10.18
C LEU A 34 4.92 9.78 -10.27
N ASP A 35 6.04 9.22 -9.84
CA ASP A 35 7.35 9.89 -9.90
C ASP A 35 7.81 10.07 -11.36
N ASP A 36 7.60 9.07 -12.22
CA ASP A 36 7.84 9.18 -13.66
C ASP A 36 6.97 10.27 -14.30
N ALA A 37 5.68 10.32 -13.97
CA ALA A 37 4.77 11.33 -14.51
C ALA A 37 5.15 12.74 -14.05
N ARG A 38 5.60 12.90 -12.80
CA ARG A 38 6.14 14.17 -12.27
C ARG A 38 7.42 14.59 -12.96
N ALA A 39 8.35 13.65 -13.21
CA ALA A 39 9.56 13.93 -13.96
C ALA A 39 9.24 14.40 -15.39
N ARG A 40 8.28 13.74 -16.07
CA ARG A 40 7.78 14.19 -17.38
C ARG A 40 7.18 15.59 -17.32
N LEU A 41 6.38 15.90 -16.29
CA LEU A 41 5.77 17.22 -16.10
C LEU A 41 6.83 18.31 -15.94
N GLU A 42 7.85 18.09 -15.12
CA GLU A 42 8.94 19.05 -14.91
C GLU A 42 9.79 19.26 -16.16
N ALA A 43 10.11 18.18 -16.89
CA ALA A 43 10.80 18.27 -18.18
C ALA A 43 9.97 19.08 -19.19
N HIS A 44 8.66 18.82 -19.26
CA HIS A 44 7.75 19.53 -20.15
C HIS A 44 7.63 21.02 -19.80
N ARG A 45 7.55 21.36 -18.50
CA ARG A 45 7.56 22.74 -18.01
C ARG A 45 8.85 23.47 -18.38
N THR A 46 9.99 22.80 -18.23
CA THR A 46 11.30 23.36 -18.59
C THR A 46 11.35 23.69 -20.09
N GLU A 47 10.90 22.77 -20.94
CA GLU A 47 10.85 23.02 -22.38
C GLU A 47 9.85 24.14 -22.73
N MET A 48 8.71 24.22 -22.05
CA MET A 48 7.75 25.32 -22.26
C MET A 48 8.36 26.68 -21.92
N VAL A 49 9.17 26.77 -20.85
CA VAL A 49 9.90 28.00 -20.51
C VAL A 49 10.86 28.37 -21.64
N ARG A 50 11.62 27.41 -22.18
CA ARG A 50 12.52 27.65 -23.31
C ARG A 50 11.78 28.18 -24.55
N VAL A 51 10.65 27.58 -24.91
CA VAL A 51 9.83 28.01 -26.06
C VAL A 51 9.24 29.39 -25.82
N ARG A 52 8.81 29.69 -24.58
CA ARG A 52 8.32 31.03 -24.22
C ARG A 52 9.42 32.09 -24.31
N ASP A 53 10.64 31.77 -23.87
CA ASP A 53 11.77 32.69 -23.93
C ASP A 53 12.19 32.94 -25.39
N GLU A 54 12.12 31.92 -26.26
CA GLU A 54 12.29 32.08 -27.71
C GLU A 54 11.22 33.00 -28.30
N LEU A 55 9.95 32.83 -27.91
CA LEU A 55 8.87 33.71 -28.36
C LEU A 55 9.11 35.17 -27.94
N ALA A 56 9.53 35.41 -26.70
CA ALA A 56 9.88 36.73 -26.20
C ALA A 56 11.09 37.35 -26.95
N HIS A 57 12.06 36.53 -27.33
CA HIS A 57 13.18 36.98 -28.16
C HIS A 57 12.72 37.41 -29.56
N GLN A 58 11.82 36.64 -30.19
CA GLN A 58 11.24 37.02 -31.48
C GLN A 58 10.39 38.29 -31.39
N ASP A 59 9.59 38.43 -30.32
CA ASP A 59 8.81 39.64 -30.04
C ASP A 59 9.72 40.87 -29.93
N ALA A 60 10.75 40.82 -29.08
CA ALA A 60 11.70 41.92 -28.90
C ALA A 60 12.45 42.28 -30.21
N ARG A 61 12.76 41.27 -31.03
CA ARG A 61 13.41 41.48 -32.33
C ARG A 61 12.49 42.20 -33.32
N ILE A 62 11.21 41.84 -33.36
CA ILE A 62 10.20 42.49 -34.22
C ILE A 62 9.94 43.91 -33.72
N ASP A 63 9.78 44.11 -32.41
CA ASP A 63 9.53 45.42 -31.80
C ASP A 63 10.69 46.39 -32.08
N GLY A 64 11.94 45.93 -31.97
CA GLY A 64 13.12 46.75 -32.29
C GLY A 64 13.22 47.20 -33.75
N LEU A 65 12.38 46.68 -34.66
CA LEU A 65 12.25 47.22 -36.02
C LEU A 65 11.26 48.37 -36.12
N LEU A 66 10.21 48.36 -35.28
CA LEU A 66 9.18 49.38 -35.25
C LEU A 66 9.74 50.72 -34.77
N ASP A 67 10.79 50.69 -33.95
CA ASP A 67 11.53 51.86 -33.49
C ASP A 67 12.35 52.57 -34.59
N GLY A 68 12.38 52.04 -35.82
CA GLY A 68 12.96 52.70 -36.99
C GLY A 68 14.49 52.80 -36.99
N GLY A 69 15.18 52.14 -36.06
CA GLY A 69 16.63 52.23 -35.91
C GLY A 69 17.46 51.60 -37.04
N ARG A 70 16.84 50.80 -37.92
CA ARG A 70 17.52 50.08 -39.03
C ARG A 70 16.55 49.88 -40.21
N PRO A 71 16.97 50.08 -41.47
CA PRO A 71 16.15 49.69 -42.62
C PRO A 71 16.02 48.17 -42.68
N VAL A 72 14.79 47.67 -42.77
CA VAL A 72 14.47 46.24 -42.91
C VAL A 72 13.70 45.97 -44.18
N ARG A 73 14.08 44.89 -44.87
CA ARG A 73 13.37 44.37 -46.02
C ARG A 73 12.06 43.72 -45.59
N ILE A 74 10.97 43.99 -46.30
CA ILE A 74 9.64 43.40 -46.04
C ILE A 74 9.72 41.87 -45.96
N ASP A 75 10.46 41.21 -46.86
CA ASP A 75 10.64 39.75 -46.85
C ASP A 75 11.22 39.22 -45.53
N ALA A 76 12.14 39.96 -44.91
CA ALA A 76 12.77 39.57 -43.65
C ALA A 76 11.80 39.71 -42.48
N LEU A 77 10.98 40.77 -42.47
CA LEU A 77 9.92 40.96 -41.47
C LEU A 77 8.88 39.82 -41.55
N LEU A 78 8.41 39.50 -42.75
CA LEU A 78 7.46 38.40 -42.97
C LEU A 78 8.02 37.06 -42.48
N GLY A 79 9.29 36.77 -42.77
CA GLY A 79 9.94 35.56 -42.27
C GLY A 79 10.02 35.48 -40.73
N TRP A 80 10.20 36.61 -40.06
CA TRP A 80 10.21 36.65 -38.58
C TRP A 80 8.80 36.50 -37.99
N GLN A 81 7.78 37.09 -38.63
CA GLN A 81 6.38 36.88 -38.24
C GLN A 81 5.97 35.41 -38.39
N GLU A 82 6.32 34.76 -39.50
CA GLU A 82 6.06 33.32 -39.69
C GLU A 82 6.81 32.46 -38.66
N GLN A 83 8.05 32.81 -38.32
CA GLN A 83 8.79 32.11 -37.26
C GLN A 83 8.10 32.28 -35.90
N ARG A 84 7.67 33.50 -35.55
CA ARG A 84 6.94 33.79 -34.32
C ARG A 84 5.63 33.00 -34.23
N GLU A 85 4.85 32.97 -35.30
CA GLU A 85 3.59 32.21 -35.38
C GLU A 85 3.82 30.70 -35.15
N ARG A 86 4.87 30.13 -35.75
CA ARG A 86 5.24 28.73 -35.53
C ARG A 86 5.60 28.45 -34.07
N VAL A 87 6.40 29.31 -33.45
CA VAL A 87 6.78 29.18 -32.02
C VAL A 87 5.56 29.35 -31.11
N ALA A 88 4.67 30.30 -31.42
CA ALA A 88 3.43 30.50 -30.68
C ALA A 88 2.49 29.28 -30.78
N ALA A 89 2.34 28.70 -31.96
CA ALA A 89 1.57 27.47 -32.17
C ALA A 89 2.17 26.27 -31.42
N GLN A 90 3.50 26.15 -31.39
CA GLN A 90 4.20 25.16 -30.59
C GLN A 90 3.90 25.35 -29.09
N HIS A 91 4.02 26.57 -28.58
CA HIS A 91 3.74 26.87 -27.17
C HIS A 91 2.29 26.54 -26.78
N GLU A 92 1.32 26.84 -27.65
CA GLU A 92 -0.09 26.51 -27.41
C GLU A 92 -0.33 24.99 -27.41
N SER A 93 0.26 24.26 -28.36
CA SER A 93 0.22 22.79 -28.37
C SER A 93 0.80 22.18 -27.09
N MET A 94 1.89 22.76 -26.57
CA MET A 94 2.49 22.31 -25.31
C MET A 94 1.58 22.53 -24.09
N ARG A 95 0.72 23.57 -24.09
CA ARG A 95 -0.26 23.76 -23.00
C ARG A 95 -1.25 22.60 -22.91
N ALA A 96 -1.73 22.09 -24.03
CA ALA A 96 -2.58 20.90 -24.04
C ALA A 96 -1.85 19.68 -23.45
N GLY A 97 -0.57 19.50 -23.79
CA GLY A 97 0.29 18.47 -23.20
C GLY A 97 0.46 18.62 -21.68
N LEU A 98 0.60 19.85 -21.19
CA LEU A 98 0.70 20.15 -19.76
C LEU A 98 -0.57 19.72 -19.00
N HIS A 99 -1.74 20.06 -19.54
CA HIS A 99 -3.02 19.66 -18.95
C HIS A 99 -3.21 18.14 -18.95
N ALA A 100 -2.80 17.46 -20.03
CA ALA A 100 -2.86 16.00 -20.10
C ALA A 100 -1.98 15.33 -19.03
N LEU A 101 -0.75 15.82 -18.83
CA LEU A 101 0.17 15.32 -17.79
C LEU A 101 -0.36 15.58 -16.37
N GLN A 102 -0.95 16.76 -16.13
CA GLN A 102 -1.58 17.07 -14.84
C GLN A 102 -2.77 16.13 -14.56
N ALA A 103 -3.61 15.87 -15.56
CA ALA A 103 -4.72 14.93 -15.44
C ALA A 103 -4.26 13.49 -15.24
N GLU A 104 -3.15 13.09 -15.86
CA GLU A 104 -2.51 11.79 -15.60
C GLU A 104 -2.05 11.66 -14.15
N ILE A 105 -1.31 12.64 -13.63
CA ILE A 105 -0.85 12.66 -12.23
C ILE A 105 -2.04 12.58 -11.28
N ALA A 106 -3.09 13.37 -11.50
CA ALA A 106 -4.28 13.35 -10.64
C ALA A 106 -4.95 11.96 -10.60
N ARG A 107 -5.03 11.27 -11.75
CA ARG A 107 -5.58 9.90 -11.81
C ARG A 107 -4.71 8.89 -11.06
N VAL A 108 -3.38 9.00 -11.16
CA VAL A 108 -2.47 8.11 -10.44
C VAL A 108 -2.52 8.38 -8.94
N ASP A 109 -2.53 9.65 -8.51
CA ASP A 109 -2.68 10.05 -7.10
C ASP A 109 -3.99 9.50 -6.49
N GLU A 110 -5.10 9.57 -7.22
CA GLU A 110 -6.36 8.98 -6.79
C GLU A 110 -6.24 7.45 -6.63
N ALA A 111 -5.63 6.78 -7.60
CA ALA A 111 -5.39 5.34 -7.53
C ALA A 111 -4.51 4.95 -6.33
N VAL A 112 -3.45 5.73 -6.03
CA VAL A 112 -2.59 5.55 -4.86
C VAL A 112 -3.41 5.68 -3.56
N ALA A 113 -4.27 6.69 -3.47
CA ALA A 113 -5.12 6.91 -2.29
C ALA A 113 -6.08 5.72 -2.07
N LEU A 114 -6.70 5.21 -3.15
CA LEU A 114 -7.57 4.04 -3.10
C LEU A 114 -6.82 2.79 -2.65
N THR A 115 -5.62 2.53 -3.20
CA THR A 115 -4.78 1.39 -2.82
C THR A 115 -4.36 1.47 -1.36
N ARG A 116 -3.92 2.65 -0.87
CA ARG A 116 -3.59 2.87 0.55
C ARG A 116 -4.79 2.59 1.45
N GLY A 117 -5.99 3.06 1.08
CA GLY A 117 -7.22 2.75 1.81
C GLY A 117 -7.58 1.27 1.81
N ALA A 118 -7.28 0.54 0.73
CA ALA A 118 -7.44 -0.91 0.66
C ALA A 118 -6.46 -1.65 1.59
N ILE A 119 -5.20 -1.21 1.66
CA ILE A 119 -4.18 -1.77 2.58
C ILE A 119 -4.64 -1.62 4.04
N VAL A 120 -5.03 -0.41 4.45
CA VAL A 120 -5.49 -0.17 5.83
C VAL A 120 -6.67 -1.08 6.21
N ARG A 121 -7.63 -1.25 5.28
CA ARG A 121 -8.76 -2.17 5.49
C ARG A 121 -8.33 -3.64 5.57
N ASN A 122 -7.35 -4.05 4.78
CA ASN A 122 -6.81 -5.41 4.83
C ASN A 122 -6.04 -5.65 6.14
N ASP A 123 -5.17 -4.73 6.53
CA ASP A 123 -4.42 -4.78 7.79
C ASP A 123 -5.37 -4.93 9.00
N ALA A 124 -6.47 -4.17 9.03
CA ALA A 124 -7.50 -4.31 10.05
C ALA A 124 -8.13 -5.70 10.07
N ARG A 125 -8.43 -6.29 8.90
CA ARG A 125 -8.99 -7.65 8.78
C ARG A 125 -8.00 -8.72 9.24
N ILE A 126 -6.72 -8.57 8.89
CA ILE A 126 -5.63 -9.44 9.34
C ILE A 126 -5.52 -9.39 10.86
N ALA A 127 -5.50 -8.18 11.45
CA ALA A 127 -5.42 -8.00 12.89
C ALA A 127 -6.60 -8.65 13.63
N LEU A 128 -7.82 -8.50 13.12
CA LEU A 128 -9.01 -9.14 13.67
C LEU A 128 -8.92 -10.68 13.62
N CYS A 129 -8.49 -11.23 12.48
CA CYS A 129 -8.30 -12.68 12.34
C CYS A 129 -7.23 -13.20 13.30
N ARG A 130 -6.10 -12.50 13.45
CA ARG A 130 -5.04 -12.85 14.41
C ARG A 130 -5.55 -12.86 15.84
N LYS A 131 -6.30 -11.83 16.26
CA LYS A 131 -6.93 -11.78 17.59
C LYS A 131 -7.87 -12.96 17.82
N ARG A 132 -8.67 -13.32 16.82
CA ARG A 132 -9.62 -14.43 16.93
C ARG A 132 -8.92 -15.79 17.02
N ILE A 133 -7.85 -16.01 16.24
CA ILE A 133 -7.03 -17.21 16.32
C ILE A 133 -6.40 -17.33 17.70
N ALA A 134 -5.78 -16.26 18.21
CA ALA A 134 -5.17 -16.25 19.54
C ALA A 134 -6.19 -16.58 20.65
N ALA A 135 -7.40 -16.01 20.58
CA ALA A 135 -8.46 -16.32 21.54
C ALA A 135 -8.91 -17.79 21.48
N LEU A 136 -9.01 -18.38 20.28
CA LEU A 136 -9.34 -19.80 20.12
C LEU A 136 -8.23 -20.72 20.66
N GLN A 137 -6.97 -20.33 20.49
CA GLN A 137 -5.81 -21.05 21.05
C GLN A 137 -5.80 -20.98 22.57
N ALA A 138 -6.02 -19.81 23.16
CA ALA A 138 -6.12 -19.67 24.62
C ALA A 138 -7.26 -20.52 25.20
N GLN A 139 -8.44 -20.52 24.56
CA GLN A 139 -9.55 -21.38 24.99
C GLN A 139 -9.26 -22.87 24.82
N ALA A 140 -8.47 -23.26 23.82
CA ALA A 140 -8.04 -24.64 23.67
C ALA A 140 -7.07 -25.05 24.78
N GLN A 141 -6.13 -24.17 25.12
CA GLN A 141 -5.18 -24.40 26.21
C GLN A 141 -5.90 -24.54 27.55
N MET A 142 -6.80 -23.61 27.90
CA MET A 142 -7.55 -23.68 29.16
C MET A 142 -8.30 -25.01 29.30
N ARG A 143 -8.95 -25.49 28.25
CA ARG A 143 -9.64 -26.79 28.28
C ARG A 143 -8.69 -27.98 28.44
N MET A 144 -7.48 -27.88 27.91
CA MET A 144 -6.47 -28.93 28.09
C MET A 144 -5.95 -28.93 29.53
N ASP A 145 -5.74 -27.74 30.10
CA ASP A 145 -5.33 -27.58 31.50
C ASP A 145 -6.42 -28.12 32.43
N ASP A 146 -7.70 -27.78 32.19
CA ASP A 146 -8.85 -28.29 32.95
C ASP A 146 -8.91 -29.84 32.93
N VAL A 147 -8.74 -30.46 31.76
CA VAL A 147 -8.74 -31.93 31.62
C VAL A 147 -7.55 -32.56 32.35
N GLN A 148 -6.38 -31.93 32.30
CA GLN A 148 -5.19 -32.42 33.02
C GLN A 148 -5.37 -32.33 34.53
N ASP A 149 -5.99 -31.26 35.04
CA ASP A 149 -6.28 -31.10 36.45
C ASP A 149 -7.28 -32.17 36.93
N GLU A 150 -8.36 -32.40 36.18
CA GLU A 150 -9.34 -33.47 36.45
C GLU A 150 -8.67 -34.86 36.49
N GLU A 151 -7.85 -35.21 35.49
CA GLU A 151 -7.10 -36.48 35.46
C GLU A 151 -6.14 -36.63 36.65
N THR A 152 -5.53 -35.51 37.07
CA THR A 152 -4.59 -35.50 38.19
C THR A 152 -5.31 -35.72 39.53
N GLU A 153 -6.45 -35.06 39.73
CA GLU A 153 -7.31 -35.23 40.90
C GLU A 153 -7.86 -36.66 41.00
N GLU A 154 -8.40 -37.21 39.90
CA GLU A 154 -8.87 -38.59 39.85
C GLU A 154 -7.74 -39.59 40.15
N GLY A 155 -6.55 -39.36 39.60
CA GLY A 155 -5.37 -40.18 39.88
C GLY A 155 -4.91 -40.11 41.35
N VAL A 156 -5.02 -38.93 41.99
CA VAL A 156 -4.74 -38.77 43.42
C VAL A 156 -5.78 -39.50 44.27
N VAL A 157 -7.07 -39.35 43.96
CA VAL A 157 -8.17 -40.04 44.67
C VAL A 157 -8.03 -41.56 44.53
N ALA A 158 -7.75 -42.08 43.33
CA ALA A 158 -7.53 -43.51 43.09
C ALA A 158 -6.38 -44.06 43.94
N ARG A 159 -5.26 -43.31 44.06
CA ARG A 159 -4.12 -43.68 44.93
C ARG A 159 -4.47 -43.65 46.41
N MET A 160 -5.26 -42.66 46.86
CA MET A 160 -5.73 -42.60 48.25
C MET A 160 -6.66 -43.76 48.59
N LEU A 161 -7.62 -44.08 47.71
CA LEU A 161 -8.51 -45.23 47.87
C LEU A 161 -7.75 -46.56 47.88
N ALA A 162 -6.74 -46.73 47.01
CA ALA A 162 -5.89 -47.92 47.01
C ALA A 162 -5.09 -48.07 48.32
N ARG A 163 -4.59 -46.96 48.90
CA ARG A 163 -3.91 -46.96 50.21
C ARG A 163 -4.87 -47.23 51.38
N GLY A 164 -6.10 -46.71 51.34
CA GLY A 164 -7.12 -46.98 52.35
C GLY A 164 -7.70 -48.39 52.31
N ARG A 165 -7.52 -49.10 51.18
CA ARG A 165 -7.97 -50.49 50.97
C ARG A 165 -6.87 -51.53 51.17
N ALA A 166 -5.65 -51.11 51.50
CA ALA A 166 -4.60 -52.03 51.94
C ALA A 166 -5.05 -52.68 53.27
N PRO A 167 -5.16 -54.01 53.35
CA PRO A 167 -5.64 -54.65 54.57
C PRO A 167 -4.65 -54.39 55.71
N SER A 168 -5.18 -53.92 56.83
CA SER A 168 -4.55 -54.01 58.15
C SER A 168 -4.44 -55.49 58.54
N ASP A 169 -3.55 -56.23 57.90
CA ASP A 169 -3.22 -57.61 58.28
C ASP A 169 -1.84 -57.64 58.93
N ALA A 170 -1.75 -57.01 60.09
CA ALA A 170 -0.57 -57.04 60.95
C ALA A 170 -0.92 -56.85 62.42
N MET A 171 -1.94 -57.56 62.95
CA MET A 171 -2.10 -57.61 64.40
C MET A 171 -2.85 -58.84 64.93
N THR A 172 -2.41 -60.07 64.59
CA THR A 172 -2.73 -61.25 65.42
C THR A 172 -1.66 -62.34 65.30
N ARG A 173 -0.47 -62.06 65.83
CA ARG A 173 0.42 -63.11 66.35
C ARG A 173 0.95 -62.67 67.70
N ARG A 174 0.20 -63.00 68.74
CA ARG A 174 0.66 -63.23 70.12
C ARG A 174 -0.59 -63.67 70.89
N PHE A 175 -0.67 -64.95 71.22
CA PHE A 175 -0.79 -65.47 72.59
C PHE A 175 -1.03 -66.97 72.52
N ALA A 176 -0.15 -67.68 73.25
CA ALA A 176 -0.20 -69.06 73.75
C ALA A 176 -0.39 -70.20 72.74
#